data_AF-A0A915UG58-F1
#
_entry.id   AF-A0A915UG58-F1
#
_cell.length_a   1.000
_cell.length_b   1.000
_cell.length_c   1.000
_cell.angle_alpha   90.00
_cell.angle_beta   90.00
_cell.angle_gamma   90.00
#
_symmetry.space_group_name_H-M   'P 1'
#
loop_
_entity.id
_entity.type
_entity.pdbx_description
1 polymer ?
#
loop_
_entity_poly.entity_id
_entity_poly.type
_entity_poly.pdbx_seq_one_letter_code
_entity_poly.pdbx_strand_id
1 'polypeptide(L)'
;MSVSFEHVQAAARRIAPFVRRTPLLRAEGLSAVTGREVWLKLETLQRTRAFKRRGAVNALLALEEREGAVPPLVTASAGNHGVALSSIARERGARLTIYVPKDAPRAKLDRLRGEGITIVADCADYDEAEARALAASHAGHGRFISAYAHPDVIAGAGTIALEVLEDLPSTGAIVVPTGGGGLLSGVAIGADFRVPAIGVEPEVNPAFTSALAAGHTTTITPGTSLADGLLGNLEPGALTFDLVKDLDVPVRLVPETFLVDGVRALFVHERLVAEGAGGIAVGALLAGALDAWPDPLVLLVTGANIDAPTFARVVGQG
;
A
#
# COMPACT_ATOMS: atom_id res chain seq x y z
N MET A 1 4.45 5.30 -19.90
CA MET A 1 3.41 6.28 -19.51
C MET A 1 3.75 6.78 -18.12
N SER A 2 3.99 8.08 -17.95
CA SER A 2 4.23 8.67 -16.63
C SER A 2 2.89 9.00 -15.96
N VAL A 3 2.79 8.73 -14.65
CA VAL A 3 1.67 9.18 -13.81
C VAL A 3 1.94 10.61 -13.39
N SER A 4 0.95 11.49 -13.44
CA SER A 4 1.08 12.92 -13.12
C SER A 4 0.09 13.34 -12.03
N PHE A 5 0.28 14.55 -11.49
CA PHE A 5 -0.62 15.12 -10.50
C PHE A 5 -2.08 15.21 -10.99
N GLU A 6 -2.28 15.56 -12.26
CA GLU A 6 -3.61 15.60 -12.89
C GLU A 6 -4.30 14.23 -12.88
N HIS A 7 -3.54 13.15 -13.08
CA HIS A 7 -4.06 11.78 -12.98
C HIS A 7 -4.52 11.48 -11.54
N VAL A 8 -3.79 11.95 -10.52
CA VAL A 8 -4.18 11.80 -9.11
C VAL A 8 -5.45 12.60 -8.81
N GLN A 9 -5.58 13.83 -9.32
CA GLN A 9 -6.79 14.63 -9.16
C GLN A 9 -8.00 14.00 -9.88
N ALA A 10 -7.80 13.45 -11.08
CA ALA A 10 -8.83 12.71 -11.79
C ALA A 10 -9.25 11.46 -11.02
N ALA A 11 -8.28 10.73 -10.45
CA ALA A 11 -8.55 9.60 -9.59
C ALA A 11 -9.38 9.99 -8.37
N ALA A 12 -9.05 11.10 -7.69
CA ALA A 12 -9.81 11.57 -6.53
C ALA A 12 -11.30 11.80 -6.86
N ARG A 13 -11.59 12.46 -7.98
CA ARG A 13 -12.97 12.66 -8.46
C ARG A 13 -13.66 11.34 -8.76
N ARG A 14 -12.96 10.42 -9.45
CA ARG A 14 -13.51 9.12 -9.86
C ARG A 14 -13.85 8.21 -8.68
N ILE A 15 -12.99 8.18 -7.66
CA ILE A 15 -13.14 7.23 -6.54
C ILE A 15 -14.03 7.74 -5.41
N ALA A 16 -14.30 9.05 -5.32
CA ALA A 16 -15.00 9.67 -4.20
C ALA A 16 -16.29 8.96 -3.74
N PRO A 17 -17.16 8.44 -4.64
CA PRO A 17 -18.37 7.71 -4.22
C PRO A 17 -18.11 6.30 -3.62
N PHE A 18 -16.92 5.74 -3.89
CA PHE A 18 -16.60 4.33 -3.66
C PHE A 18 -15.57 4.10 -2.55
N VAL A 19 -14.93 5.17 -2.08
CA VAL A 19 -13.96 5.15 -0.98
C VAL A 19 -14.44 6.03 0.17
N ARG A 20 -13.91 5.78 1.36
CA ARG A 20 -14.04 6.69 2.49
C ARG A 20 -12.91 7.72 2.41
N ARG A 21 -13.23 9.01 2.60
CA ARG A 21 -12.24 9.98 3.07
C ARG A 21 -11.90 9.60 4.51
N THR A 22 -10.72 9.04 4.72
CA THR A 22 -10.34 8.50 6.03
C THR A 22 -9.91 9.63 6.97
N PRO A 23 -10.11 9.49 8.29
CA PRO A 23 -9.68 10.53 9.24
C PRO A 23 -8.17 10.77 9.20
N LEU A 24 -7.77 12.03 9.33
CA LEU A 24 -6.44 12.47 9.71
C LEU A 24 -6.50 12.91 11.18
N LEU A 25 -5.89 12.16 12.09
CA LEU A 25 -5.98 12.40 13.53
C LEU A 25 -4.62 12.78 14.10
N ARG A 26 -4.58 13.79 14.97
CA ARG A 26 -3.39 14.05 15.79
C ARG A 26 -3.19 12.90 16.77
N ALA A 27 -1.99 12.34 16.81
CA ALA A 27 -1.65 11.26 17.72
C ALA A 27 -1.03 11.85 19.00
N GLU A 28 -1.88 12.21 19.96
CA GLU A 28 -1.47 12.86 21.20
C GLU A 28 -0.49 11.98 22.00
N GLY A 29 -0.74 10.66 22.05
CA GLY A 29 0.11 9.74 22.79
C GLY A 29 1.48 9.57 22.17
N LEU A 30 1.55 9.35 20.85
CA LEU A 30 2.81 9.29 20.10
C LEU A 30 3.56 10.62 20.15
N SER A 31 2.85 11.74 20.03
CA SER A 31 3.48 13.07 20.09
C SER A 31 4.12 13.30 21.46
N ALA A 32 3.44 12.91 22.55
CA ALA A 32 3.95 13.04 23.91
C ALA A 32 5.20 12.19 24.17
N VAL A 33 5.24 10.94 23.69
CA VAL A 33 6.38 10.04 23.97
C VAL A 33 7.58 10.26 23.05
N THR A 34 7.38 10.88 21.88
CA THR A 34 8.46 11.15 20.91
C THR A 34 8.93 12.59 20.92
N GLY A 35 8.15 13.52 21.49
CA GLY A 35 8.43 14.96 21.43
C GLY A 35 8.26 15.57 20.03
N ARG A 36 7.66 14.84 19.09
CA ARG A 36 7.37 15.26 17.71
C ARG A 36 5.89 15.59 17.55
N GLU A 37 5.52 16.46 16.62
CA GLU A 37 4.12 16.63 16.26
C GLU A 37 3.69 15.57 15.23
N VAL A 38 2.91 14.58 15.68
CA VAL A 38 2.56 13.41 14.88
C VAL A 38 1.07 13.40 14.53
N TRP A 39 0.78 13.13 13.26
CA TRP A 39 -0.56 12.92 12.74
C TRP A 39 -0.65 11.56 12.03
N LEU A 40 -1.80 10.91 12.12
CA LEU A 40 -2.04 9.58 11.54
C LEU A 40 -3.14 9.66 10.49
N LYS A 41 -2.82 9.23 9.27
CA LYS A 41 -3.82 9.04 8.21
C LYS A 41 -4.32 7.60 8.24
N LEU A 42 -5.57 7.41 8.66
CA LEU A 42 -6.10 6.10 9.05
C LEU A 42 -6.74 5.31 7.90
N GLU A 43 -5.91 4.82 6.97
CA GLU A 43 -6.38 3.94 5.89
C GLU A 43 -6.86 2.55 6.40
N THR A 44 -6.59 2.23 7.68
CA THR A 44 -7.22 1.13 8.42
C THR A 44 -8.75 1.21 8.45
N LEU A 45 -9.32 2.41 8.37
CA LEU A 45 -10.77 2.66 8.38
C LEU A 45 -11.40 2.66 6.99
N GLN A 46 -10.61 2.42 5.93
CA GLN A 46 -11.13 2.25 4.59
C GLN A 46 -12.05 1.02 4.50
N ARG A 47 -12.95 0.96 3.50
CA ARG A 47 -13.96 -0.11 3.38
C ARG A 47 -13.38 -1.53 3.41
N THR A 48 -12.19 -1.73 2.86
CA THR A 48 -11.47 -3.02 2.85
C THR A 48 -10.37 -3.10 3.91
N ARG A 49 -10.40 -2.17 4.87
CA ARG A 49 -9.46 -1.99 5.99
C ARG A 49 -8.01 -1.77 5.56
N ALA A 50 -7.82 -1.27 4.34
CA ALA A 50 -6.52 -0.90 3.79
C ALA A 50 -6.69 0.09 2.63
N PHE A 51 -5.63 0.86 2.37
CA PHE A 51 -5.59 1.90 1.32
C PHE A 51 -5.82 1.36 -0.10
N LYS A 52 -5.54 0.08 -0.34
CA LYS A 52 -5.60 -0.58 -1.65
C LYS A 52 -6.94 -0.42 -2.36
N ARG A 53 -8.02 -0.16 -1.61
CA ARG A 53 -9.34 0.23 -2.13
C ARG A 53 -9.22 1.34 -3.18
N ARG A 54 -8.42 2.37 -2.90
CA ARG A 54 -8.32 3.56 -3.74
C ARG A 54 -7.78 3.24 -5.13
N GLY A 55 -6.65 2.55 -5.18
CA GLY A 55 -6.03 2.11 -6.43
C GLY A 55 -6.89 1.12 -7.21
N ALA A 56 -7.48 0.13 -6.51
CA ALA A 56 -8.34 -0.88 -7.12
C ALA A 56 -9.60 -0.27 -7.76
N VAL A 57 -10.28 0.62 -7.05
CA VAL A 57 -11.45 1.34 -7.56
C VAL A 57 -11.06 2.20 -8.75
N ASN A 58 -9.98 2.99 -8.63
CA ASN A 58 -9.58 3.86 -9.72
C ASN A 58 -9.22 3.07 -10.98
N ALA A 59 -8.49 1.96 -10.84
CA ALA A 59 -8.09 1.13 -11.97
C ALA A 59 -9.29 0.53 -12.70
N LEU A 60 -10.26 -0.05 -11.98
CA LEU A 60 -11.44 -0.62 -12.62
C LEU A 60 -12.29 0.46 -13.30
N LEU A 61 -12.57 1.58 -12.61
CA LEU A 61 -13.42 2.63 -13.18
C LEU A 61 -12.74 3.36 -14.34
N ALA A 62 -11.42 3.56 -14.30
CA ALA A 62 -10.68 4.13 -15.43
C ALA A 62 -10.66 3.19 -16.63
N LEU A 63 -10.60 1.87 -16.42
CA LEU A 63 -10.77 0.89 -17.49
C LEU A 63 -12.20 0.90 -18.05
N GLU A 64 -13.21 0.95 -17.19
CA GLU A 64 -14.61 1.06 -17.61
C GLU A 64 -14.85 2.31 -18.47
N GLU A 65 -14.29 3.46 -18.07
CA GLU A 65 -14.34 4.71 -18.85
C GLU A 65 -13.65 4.56 -20.22
N ARG A 66 -12.48 3.91 -20.27
CA ARG A 66 -11.69 3.75 -21.51
C ARG A 66 -12.28 2.70 -22.46
N GLU A 67 -12.87 1.63 -21.93
CA GLU A 67 -13.37 0.50 -22.72
C GLU A 67 -14.90 0.56 -22.97
N GLY A 68 -15.61 1.47 -22.30
CA GLY A 68 -17.06 1.65 -22.44
C GLY A 68 -17.90 0.56 -21.75
N ALA A 69 -17.26 -0.40 -21.08
CA ALA A 69 -17.89 -1.46 -20.30
C ALA A 69 -16.94 -1.95 -19.22
N VAL A 70 -17.47 -2.58 -18.17
CA VAL A 70 -16.69 -3.21 -17.09
C VAL A 70 -15.95 -4.43 -17.64
N PRO A 71 -14.61 -4.43 -17.76
CA PRO A 71 -13.89 -5.57 -18.31
C PRO A 71 -13.72 -6.68 -17.27
N PRO A 72 -13.50 -7.95 -17.69
CA PRO A 72 -12.99 -8.97 -16.79
C PRO A 72 -11.59 -8.57 -16.29
N LEU A 73 -11.30 -8.87 -15.03
CA LEU A 73 -10.05 -8.54 -14.36
C LEU A 73 -9.26 -9.78 -13.98
N VAL A 74 -7.94 -9.65 -13.96
CA VAL A 74 -7.01 -10.67 -13.48
C VAL A 74 -5.99 -10.02 -12.55
N THR A 75 -5.59 -10.70 -11.48
CA THR A 75 -4.51 -10.24 -10.58
C THR A 75 -3.83 -11.42 -9.88
N ALA A 76 -2.69 -11.16 -9.24
CA ALA A 76 -2.00 -12.10 -8.37
C ALA A 76 -1.84 -11.50 -6.97
N SER A 77 -2.82 -11.74 -6.08
CA SER A 77 -2.71 -11.30 -4.68
C SER A 77 -3.77 -11.94 -3.78
N ALA A 78 -3.32 -12.67 -2.76
CA ALA A 78 -4.18 -13.12 -1.67
C ALA A 78 -4.40 -12.03 -0.59
N GLY A 79 -3.75 -10.87 -0.71
CA GLY A 79 -3.68 -9.85 0.33
C GLY A 79 -4.63 -8.66 0.14
N ASN A 80 -4.23 -7.50 0.66
CA ASN A 80 -5.01 -6.27 0.64
C ASN A 80 -5.45 -5.82 -0.77
N HIS A 81 -4.62 -6.09 -1.79
CA HIS A 81 -4.96 -5.80 -3.19
C HIS A 81 -6.07 -6.70 -3.73
N GLY A 82 -5.96 -8.02 -3.52
CA GLY A 82 -7.01 -8.97 -3.90
C GLY A 82 -8.33 -8.65 -3.23
N VAL A 83 -8.33 -8.31 -1.93
CA VAL A 83 -9.54 -7.91 -1.19
C VAL A 83 -10.15 -6.62 -1.75
N ALA A 84 -9.31 -5.65 -2.11
CA ALA A 84 -9.76 -4.39 -2.69
C ALA A 84 -10.41 -4.58 -4.06
N LEU A 85 -9.77 -5.33 -4.96
CA LEU A 85 -10.30 -5.66 -6.27
C LEU A 85 -11.55 -6.52 -6.21
N SER A 86 -11.55 -7.56 -5.36
CA SER A 86 -12.72 -8.40 -5.07
C SER A 86 -13.93 -7.55 -4.71
N SER A 87 -13.75 -6.58 -3.80
CA SER A 87 -14.87 -5.76 -3.34
C SER A 87 -15.44 -4.88 -4.45
N ILE A 88 -14.61 -4.19 -5.25
CA ILE A 88 -15.12 -3.32 -6.31
C ILE A 88 -15.61 -4.12 -7.53
N ALA A 89 -15.00 -5.27 -7.82
CA ALA A 89 -15.49 -6.18 -8.86
C ALA A 89 -16.92 -6.63 -8.56
N ARG A 90 -17.21 -7.02 -7.31
CA ARG A 90 -18.58 -7.34 -6.89
C ARG A 90 -19.55 -6.16 -7.01
N GLU A 91 -19.13 -4.96 -6.61
CA GLU A 91 -19.95 -3.74 -6.69
C GLU A 91 -20.27 -3.33 -8.14
N ARG A 92 -19.39 -3.65 -9.10
CA ARG A 92 -19.57 -3.34 -10.53
C ARG A 92 -20.01 -4.53 -11.38
N GLY A 93 -20.19 -5.71 -10.80
CA GLY A 93 -20.49 -6.95 -11.54
C GLY A 93 -19.35 -7.43 -12.45
N ALA A 94 -18.11 -7.06 -12.15
CA ALA A 94 -16.94 -7.50 -12.91
C ALA A 94 -16.58 -8.96 -12.58
N ARG A 95 -16.22 -9.74 -13.60
CA ARG A 95 -15.55 -11.03 -13.38
C ARG A 95 -14.11 -10.77 -12.91
N LEU A 96 -13.67 -11.48 -11.86
CA LEU A 96 -12.32 -11.34 -11.34
C LEU A 96 -11.68 -12.72 -11.16
N THR A 97 -10.50 -12.93 -11.74
CA THR A 97 -9.67 -14.11 -11.48
C THR A 97 -8.45 -13.70 -10.66
N ILE A 98 -8.24 -14.37 -9.52
CA ILE A 98 -7.12 -14.12 -8.62
C ILE A 98 -6.24 -15.38 -8.58
N TYR A 99 -4.99 -15.23 -9.01
CA TYR A 99 -3.96 -16.26 -8.89
C TYR A 99 -3.28 -16.14 -7.53
N VAL A 100 -3.12 -17.26 -6.83
CA VAL A 100 -2.50 -17.32 -5.50
C VAL A 100 -1.66 -18.59 -5.35
N PRO A 101 -0.61 -18.56 -4.51
CA PRO A 101 0.12 -19.77 -4.16
C PRO A 101 -0.79 -20.82 -3.51
N LYS A 102 -0.49 -22.10 -3.72
CA LYS A 102 -1.20 -23.23 -3.10
C LYS A 102 -1.19 -23.20 -1.57
N ASP A 103 -0.12 -22.63 -1.00
CA ASP A 103 0.09 -22.51 0.44
C ASP A 103 -0.42 -21.16 0.99
N ALA A 104 -1.17 -20.39 0.20
CA ALA A 104 -1.76 -19.15 0.66
C ALA A 104 -2.65 -19.38 1.90
N PRO A 105 -2.43 -18.65 3.02
CA PRO A 105 -3.16 -18.89 4.25
C PRO A 105 -4.67 -18.89 4.06
N ARG A 106 -5.36 -19.89 4.60
CA ARG A 106 -6.82 -20.04 4.45
C ARG A 106 -7.57 -18.78 4.88
N ALA A 107 -7.12 -18.15 5.97
CA ALA A 107 -7.68 -16.89 6.47
C ALA A 107 -7.60 -15.74 5.44
N LYS A 108 -6.58 -15.71 4.57
CA LYS A 108 -6.47 -14.73 3.47
C LYS A 108 -7.45 -15.07 2.34
N LEU A 109 -7.55 -16.35 1.96
CA LEU A 109 -8.47 -16.80 0.91
C LEU A 109 -9.95 -16.64 1.29
N ASP A 110 -10.29 -16.86 2.56
CA ASP A 110 -11.65 -16.71 3.06
C ASP A 110 -12.18 -15.27 2.87
N ARG A 111 -11.29 -14.28 2.77
CA ARG A 111 -11.63 -12.85 2.56
C ARG A 111 -11.93 -12.50 1.11
N LEU A 112 -11.57 -13.36 0.16
CA LEU A 112 -11.71 -13.12 -1.28
C LEU A 112 -12.99 -13.72 -1.87
N ARG A 113 -13.75 -14.50 -1.09
CA ARG A 113 -14.93 -15.21 -1.60
C ARG A 113 -16.08 -14.26 -1.91
N GLY A 114 -16.73 -14.51 -3.05
CA GLY A 114 -17.92 -13.80 -3.48
C GLY A 114 -18.35 -14.22 -4.89
N GLU A 115 -19.57 -13.85 -5.27
CA GLU A 115 -20.06 -14.06 -6.64
C GLU A 115 -19.16 -13.34 -7.66
N GLY A 116 -18.88 -14.00 -8.78
CA GLY A 116 -18.05 -13.46 -9.86
C GLY A 116 -16.54 -13.52 -9.62
N ILE A 117 -16.08 -14.10 -8.50
CA ILE A 117 -14.67 -14.23 -8.17
C ILE A 117 -14.21 -15.69 -8.32
N THR A 118 -13.15 -15.88 -9.11
CA THR A 118 -12.46 -17.15 -9.30
C THR A 118 -11.10 -17.08 -8.64
N ILE A 119 -10.79 -18.05 -7.77
CA ILE A 119 -9.47 -18.18 -7.15
C ILE A 119 -8.75 -19.38 -7.79
N VAL A 120 -7.59 -19.14 -8.38
CA VAL A 120 -6.69 -20.15 -8.93
C VAL A 120 -5.54 -20.35 -7.95
N ALA A 121 -5.63 -21.41 -7.14
CA ALA A 121 -4.77 -21.65 -5.97
C ALA A 121 -3.82 -22.85 -6.15
N ASP A 122 -3.34 -23.10 -7.37
CA ASP A 122 -2.45 -24.20 -7.73
C ASP A 122 -1.05 -23.73 -8.16
N CYS A 123 -0.70 -22.47 -7.86
CA CYS A 123 0.64 -21.91 -8.15
C CYS A 123 1.63 -22.34 -7.05
N ALA A 124 2.89 -22.58 -7.39
CA ALA A 124 3.93 -22.96 -6.44
C ALA A 124 4.27 -21.83 -5.47
N ASP A 125 4.44 -20.61 -5.98
CA ASP A 125 4.82 -19.41 -5.24
C ASP A 125 4.18 -18.15 -5.83
N TYR A 126 4.58 -16.97 -5.33
CA TYR A 126 4.07 -15.69 -5.80
C TYR A 126 4.49 -15.40 -7.25
N ASP A 127 5.73 -15.69 -7.60
CA ASP A 127 6.29 -15.40 -8.93
C ASP A 127 5.54 -16.22 -10.00
N GLU A 128 5.24 -17.49 -9.73
CA GLU A 128 4.41 -18.30 -10.62
C GLU A 128 2.97 -17.75 -10.72
N ALA A 129 2.38 -17.33 -9.59
CA ALA A 129 1.03 -16.78 -9.58
C ALA A 129 0.93 -15.50 -10.44
N GLU A 130 1.91 -14.61 -10.34
CA GLU A 130 1.99 -13.40 -11.15
C GLU A 130 2.24 -13.70 -12.63
N ALA A 131 3.18 -14.60 -12.94
CA ALA A 131 3.45 -15.02 -14.32
C ALA A 131 2.20 -15.63 -14.99
N ARG A 132 1.44 -16.47 -14.26
CA ARG A 132 0.18 -17.05 -14.77
C ARG A 132 -0.92 -16.02 -14.92
N ALA A 133 -1.02 -15.05 -14.00
CA ALA A 133 -1.96 -13.94 -14.11
C ALA A 133 -1.68 -13.06 -15.35
N LEU A 134 -0.41 -12.76 -15.61
CA LEU A 134 0.03 -12.04 -16.82
C LEU A 134 -0.26 -12.84 -18.09
N ALA A 135 0.08 -14.13 -18.11
CA ALA A 135 -0.21 -15.01 -19.25
C ALA A 135 -1.72 -15.08 -19.56
N ALA A 136 -2.57 -15.17 -18.53
CA ALA A 136 -4.01 -15.14 -18.68
C ALA A 136 -4.52 -13.80 -19.25
N SER A 137 -3.92 -12.70 -18.83
CA SER A 137 -4.22 -11.37 -19.39
C SER A 137 -3.83 -11.27 -20.86
N HIS A 138 -2.64 -11.76 -21.25
CA HIS A 138 -2.19 -11.80 -22.65
C HIS A 138 -3.08 -12.70 -23.52
N ALA A 139 -3.63 -13.78 -22.96
CA ALA A 139 -4.59 -14.65 -23.63
C ALA A 139 -6.02 -14.05 -23.73
N GLY A 140 -6.25 -12.85 -23.20
CA GLY A 140 -7.53 -12.15 -23.29
C GLY A 140 -8.56 -12.56 -22.22
N HIS A 141 -8.15 -13.23 -21.15
CA HIS A 141 -9.06 -13.63 -20.08
C HIS A 141 -9.43 -12.48 -19.12
N GLY A 142 -8.71 -11.36 -19.17
CA GLY A 142 -9.04 -10.13 -18.47
C GLY A 142 -7.88 -9.15 -18.44
N ARG A 143 -8.09 -7.97 -17.87
CA ARG A 143 -7.05 -6.96 -17.67
C ARG A 143 -6.26 -7.29 -16.42
N PHE A 144 -4.95 -7.49 -16.56
CA PHE A 144 -4.09 -7.62 -15.40
C PHE A 144 -3.99 -6.30 -14.63
N ILE A 145 -4.38 -6.33 -13.36
CA ILE A 145 -4.23 -5.19 -12.44
C ILE A 145 -3.13 -5.53 -11.44
N SER A 146 -1.93 -4.98 -11.69
CA SER A 146 -0.81 -5.08 -10.74
C SER A 146 -1.19 -4.47 -9.39
N ALA A 147 -0.66 -5.04 -8.31
CA ALA A 147 -0.87 -4.53 -6.96
C ALA A 147 -0.23 -3.15 -6.72
N TYR A 148 0.72 -2.74 -7.56
CA TYR A 148 1.44 -1.48 -7.40
C TYR A 148 1.92 -0.87 -8.73
N ALA A 149 2.34 -1.67 -9.71
CA ALA A 149 2.94 -1.20 -10.97
C ALA A 149 1.89 -0.94 -12.07
N HIS A 150 0.75 -0.35 -11.70
CA HIS A 150 -0.30 0.04 -12.65
C HIS A 150 -0.59 1.54 -12.52
N PRO A 151 -0.56 2.34 -13.62
CA PRO A 151 -0.72 3.79 -13.57
C PRO A 151 -1.96 4.25 -12.78
N ASP A 152 -3.12 3.63 -13.02
CA ASP A 152 -4.34 3.98 -12.28
C ASP A 152 -4.32 3.52 -10.82
N VAL A 153 -3.59 2.46 -10.47
CA VAL A 153 -3.44 2.05 -9.07
C VAL A 153 -2.61 3.07 -8.31
N ILE A 154 -1.53 3.55 -8.92
CA ILE A 154 -0.65 4.60 -8.38
C ILE A 154 -1.45 5.91 -8.22
N ALA A 155 -2.15 6.34 -9.26
CA ALA A 155 -2.96 7.56 -9.23
C ALA A 155 -4.04 7.50 -8.13
N GLY A 156 -4.71 6.35 -8.00
CA GLY A 156 -5.70 6.13 -6.93
C GLY A 156 -5.08 6.19 -5.54
N ALA A 157 -3.92 5.57 -5.34
CA ALA A 157 -3.21 5.63 -4.05
C ALA A 157 -2.78 7.06 -3.70
N GLY A 158 -2.36 7.86 -4.69
CA GLY A 158 -1.94 9.25 -4.50
C GLY A 158 -3.02 10.20 -3.97
N THR A 159 -4.29 9.83 -4.09
CA THR A 159 -5.41 10.62 -3.55
C THR A 159 -5.30 10.85 -2.03
N ILE A 160 -4.56 9.99 -1.33
CA ILE A 160 -4.27 10.15 0.10
C ILE A 160 -3.53 11.47 0.37
N ALA A 161 -2.56 11.83 -0.47
CA ALA A 161 -1.79 13.06 -0.29
C ALA A 161 -2.67 14.31 -0.46
N LEU A 162 -3.64 14.27 -1.39
CA LEU A 162 -4.62 15.34 -1.55
C LEU A 162 -5.43 15.52 -0.27
N GLU A 163 -5.98 14.44 0.28
CA GLU A 163 -6.75 14.50 1.52
C GLU A 163 -5.90 15.00 2.69
N VAL A 164 -4.65 14.54 2.82
CA VAL A 164 -3.73 14.99 3.88
C VAL A 164 -3.49 16.50 3.79
N LEU A 165 -3.19 17.02 2.59
CA LEU A 165 -2.85 18.43 2.40
C LEU A 165 -4.08 19.35 2.45
N GLU A 166 -5.27 18.82 2.19
CA GLU A 166 -6.53 19.52 2.43
C GLU A 166 -6.89 19.57 3.92
N ASP A 167 -6.73 18.45 4.64
CA ASP A 167 -7.09 18.34 6.06
C ASP A 167 -6.04 19.03 6.98
N LEU A 168 -4.77 19.03 6.59
CA LEU A 168 -3.66 19.67 7.32
C LEU A 168 -2.70 20.38 6.35
N PRO A 169 -3.02 21.62 5.90
CA PRO A 169 -2.18 22.37 4.97
C PRO A 169 -0.77 22.69 5.49
N SER A 170 -0.57 22.66 6.82
CA SER A 170 0.71 22.89 7.48
C SER A 170 1.60 21.64 7.59
N THR A 171 1.22 20.52 6.95
CA THR A 171 1.98 19.26 6.96
C THR A 171 3.47 19.51 6.66
N GLY A 172 4.36 18.94 7.48
CA GLY A 172 5.81 19.03 7.29
C GLY A 172 6.32 17.93 6.36
N ALA A 173 5.91 16.68 6.58
CA ALA A 173 6.25 15.56 5.71
C ALA A 173 5.21 14.43 5.77
N ILE A 174 5.14 13.61 4.72
CA ILE A 174 4.27 12.42 4.66
C ILE A 174 5.13 11.17 4.63
N VAL A 175 4.97 10.29 5.63
CA VAL A 175 5.74 9.05 5.78
C VAL A 175 4.93 7.87 5.30
N VAL A 176 5.49 7.12 4.35
CA VAL A 176 4.77 6.19 3.51
C VAL A 176 5.39 4.79 3.60
N PRO A 177 4.65 3.78 4.09
CA PRO A 177 5.07 2.39 3.99
C PRO A 177 5.31 1.95 2.54
N THR A 178 6.46 1.34 2.29
CA THR A 178 6.95 1.04 0.95
C THR A 178 7.23 -0.44 0.77
N GLY A 179 6.45 -1.08 -0.10
CA GLY A 179 6.74 -2.39 -0.70
C GLY A 179 7.11 -2.17 -2.16
N GLY A 180 6.27 -2.58 -3.11
CA GLY A 180 6.46 -2.30 -4.55
C GLY A 180 6.31 -0.83 -5.00
N GLY A 181 6.23 0.14 -4.08
CA GLY A 181 6.31 1.58 -4.39
C GLY A 181 5.07 2.25 -4.97
N GLY A 182 3.98 1.53 -5.23
CA GLY A 182 2.76 2.13 -5.81
C GLY A 182 2.09 3.19 -4.92
N LEU A 183 2.15 3.01 -3.59
CA LEU A 183 1.70 4.02 -2.64
C LEU A 183 2.68 5.19 -2.56
N LEU A 184 3.98 4.91 -2.44
CA LEU A 184 5.03 5.92 -2.34
C LEU A 184 5.03 6.87 -3.54
N SER A 185 5.08 6.31 -4.75
CA SER A 185 5.01 7.08 -6.00
C SER A 185 3.71 7.88 -6.08
N GLY A 186 2.56 7.27 -5.79
CA GLY A 186 1.27 7.97 -5.80
C GLY A 186 1.24 9.16 -4.83
N VAL A 187 1.71 8.97 -3.60
CA VAL A 187 1.75 10.02 -2.57
C VAL A 187 2.74 11.12 -2.95
N ALA A 188 3.93 10.79 -3.44
CA ALA A 188 4.91 11.76 -3.91
C ALA A 188 4.34 12.64 -5.04
N ILE A 189 3.69 12.02 -6.03
CA ILE A 189 3.01 12.73 -7.12
C ILE A 189 1.85 13.58 -6.58
N GLY A 190 1.01 13.03 -5.70
CA GLY A 190 -0.12 13.74 -5.12
C GLY A 190 0.26 14.89 -4.17
N ALA A 191 1.45 14.82 -3.57
CA ALA A 191 2.01 15.92 -2.80
C ALA A 191 2.42 17.09 -3.69
N ASP A 192 2.74 16.83 -4.96
CA ASP A 192 3.08 17.84 -5.97
C ASP A 192 4.19 18.79 -5.51
N PHE A 193 5.25 18.21 -4.91
CA PHE A 193 6.40 18.92 -4.32
C PHE A 193 6.05 19.92 -3.20
N ARG A 194 4.80 19.98 -2.73
CA ARG A 194 4.40 20.88 -1.63
C ARG A 194 5.01 20.47 -0.29
N VAL A 195 5.15 19.16 -0.08
CA VAL A 195 5.78 18.55 1.09
C VAL A 195 6.56 17.31 0.66
N PRO A 196 7.65 16.95 1.35
CA PRO A 196 8.36 15.71 1.10
C PRO A 196 7.49 14.48 1.43
N ALA A 197 7.48 13.52 0.51
CA ALA A 197 7.07 12.15 0.78
C ALA A 197 8.31 11.32 1.14
N ILE A 198 8.22 10.46 2.14
CA ILE A 198 9.34 9.65 2.63
C ILE A 198 8.91 8.20 2.64
N GLY A 199 9.64 7.35 1.91
CA GLY A 199 9.43 5.92 1.93
C GLY A 199 10.04 5.29 3.18
N VAL A 200 9.35 4.31 3.76
CA VAL A 200 9.91 3.45 4.81
C VAL A 200 9.72 1.99 4.42
N GLU A 201 10.80 1.21 4.41
CA GLU A 201 10.79 -0.22 4.08
C GLU A 201 11.48 -1.06 5.17
N PRO A 202 11.12 -2.34 5.34
CA PRO A 202 11.77 -3.20 6.33
C PRO A 202 13.25 -3.39 6.00
N GLU A 203 14.13 -3.31 7.00
CA GLU A 203 15.57 -3.58 6.82
C GLU A 203 15.85 -4.97 6.24
N VAL A 204 14.99 -5.94 6.56
CA VAL A 204 15.05 -7.31 6.03
C VAL A 204 14.59 -7.44 4.57
N ASN A 205 14.07 -6.38 3.96
CA ASN A 205 13.68 -6.33 2.55
C ASN A 205 13.98 -4.93 1.96
N PRO A 206 15.27 -4.58 1.76
CA PRO A 206 15.71 -3.25 1.34
C PRO A 206 15.61 -3.08 -0.19
N ALA A 207 14.44 -3.34 -0.77
CA ALA A 207 14.25 -3.44 -2.22
C ALA A 207 14.46 -2.09 -2.92
N PHE A 208 13.87 -1.01 -2.42
CA PHE A 208 14.08 0.33 -2.97
C PHE A 208 15.47 0.87 -2.62
N THR A 209 15.95 0.67 -1.39
CA THR A 209 17.28 1.14 -0.99
C THR A 209 18.36 0.56 -1.89
N SER A 210 18.30 -0.75 -2.15
CA SER A 210 19.25 -1.44 -3.03
C SER A 210 19.12 -0.99 -4.48
N ALA A 211 17.90 -0.86 -4.99
CA ALA A 211 17.66 -0.42 -6.36
C ALA A 211 18.09 1.03 -6.61
N LEU A 212 17.82 1.94 -5.67
CA LEU A 212 18.23 3.35 -5.76
C LEU A 212 19.75 3.49 -5.72
N ALA A 213 20.43 2.74 -4.85
CA ALA A 213 21.90 2.71 -4.80
C ALA A 213 22.53 2.18 -6.10
N ALA A 214 21.92 1.16 -6.71
CA ALA A 214 22.39 0.59 -7.99
C ALA A 214 21.97 1.44 -9.21
N GLY A 215 20.99 2.32 -9.07
CA GLY A 215 20.41 3.10 -10.17
C GLY A 215 19.48 2.30 -11.09
N HIS A 216 19.22 1.03 -10.79
CA HIS A 216 18.30 0.12 -11.48
C HIS A 216 17.72 -0.90 -10.48
N THR A 217 16.61 -1.56 -10.83
CA THR A 217 16.04 -2.65 -10.01
C THR A 217 17.05 -3.78 -9.78
N THR A 218 17.13 -4.27 -8.55
CA THR A 218 18.03 -5.36 -8.13
C THR A 218 17.25 -6.50 -7.51
N THR A 219 17.75 -7.72 -7.64
CA THR A 219 17.22 -8.87 -6.91
C THR A 219 17.83 -8.92 -5.50
N ILE A 220 16.97 -9.02 -4.49
CA ILE A 220 17.31 -9.28 -3.10
C ILE A 220 16.64 -10.58 -2.64
N THR A 221 17.12 -11.12 -1.53
CA THR A 221 16.46 -12.22 -0.82
C THR A 221 15.70 -11.65 0.37
N PRO A 222 14.35 -11.61 0.34
CA PRO A 222 13.54 -11.13 1.46
C PRO A 222 13.76 -11.95 2.73
N GLY A 223 13.94 -11.28 3.87
CA GLY A 223 13.84 -11.91 5.18
C GLY A 223 12.39 -12.08 5.65
N THR A 224 12.23 -12.56 6.89
CA THR A 224 10.91 -12.65 7.54
C THR A 224 10.58 -11.33 8.20
N SER A 225 9.35 -10.84 7.99
CA SER A 225 8.85 -9.61 8.62
C SER A 225 7.37 -9.74 9.00
N LEU A 226 6.97 -9.03 10.06
CA LEU A 226 5.58 -8.76 10.42
C LEU A 226 4.88 -7.90 9.34
N ALA A 227 5.62 -7.10 8.57
CA ALA A 227 5.10 -6.34 7.43
C ALA A 227 5.14 -7.14 6.13
N ASP A 228 4.46 -8.29 6.11
CA ASP A 228 4.39 -9.18 4.95
C ASP A 228 3.93 -8.50 3.64
N GLY A 229 3.04 -7.51 3.75
CA GLY A 229 2.58 -6.70 2.62
C GLY A 229 3.62 -5.77 1.98
N LEU A 230 4.82 -5.66 2.55
CA LEU A 230 5.93 -4.86 2.04
C LEU A 230 7.08 -5.71 1.46
N LEU A 231 6.99 -7.04 1.57
CA LEU A 231 8.05 -7.95 1.13
C LEU A 231 7.99 -8.21 -0.37
N GLY A 232 9.15 -8.49 -0.95
CA GLY A 232 9.29 -8.87 -2.36
C GLY A 232 10.31 -8.02 -3.11
N ASN A 233 10.62 -8.47 -4.32
CA ASN A 233 11.47 -7.76 -5.26
C ASN A 233 10.65 -6.72 -6.05
N LEU A 234 11.34 -5.70 -6.56
CA LEU A 234 10.75 -4.83 -7.60
C LEU A 234 10.81 -5.58 -8.94
N GLU A 235 9.70 -5.58 -9.67
CA GLU A 235 9.66 -6.10 -11.04
C GLU A 235 10.70 -5.39 -11.93
N PRO A 236 11.43 -6.11 -12.80
CA PRO A 236 12.31 -5.47 -13.78
C PRO A 236 11.54 -4.46 -14.63
N GLY A 237 12.04 -3.22 -14.70
CA GLY A 237 11.35 -2.13 -15.42
C GLY A 237 10.07 -1.64 -14.73
N ALA A 238 9.90 -1.90 -13.43
CA ALA A 238 8.77 -1.40 -12.66
C ALA A 238 8.67 0.13 -12.75
N LEU A 239 7.52 0.61 -13.24
CA LEU A 239 7.18 2.03 -13.30
C LEU A 239 7.38 2.75 -11.95
N THR A 240 7.16 2.05 -10.85
CA THR A 240 7.29 2.63 -9.50
C THR A 240 8.75 2.92 -9.13
N PHE A 241 9.72 2.18 -9.65
CA PHE A 241 11.14 2.47 -9.46
C PHE A 241 11.51 3.78 -10.14
N ASP A 242 11.20 3.92 -11.43
CA ASP A 242 11.50 5.12 -12.20
C ASP A 242 10.84 6.35 -11.57
N LEU A 243 9.57 6.25 -11.16
CA LEU A 243 8.88 7.36 -10.49
C LEU A 243 9.55 7.77 -9.16
N VAL A 244 9.91 6.81 -8.31
CA VAL A 244 10.57 7.12 -7.02
C VAL A 244 11.94 7.74 -7.23
N LYS A 245 12.70 7.24 -8.22
CA LYS A 245 14.02 7.76 -8.60
C LYS A 245 13.92 9.17 -9.19
N ASP A 246 13.04 9.38 -10.16
CA ASP A 246 12.90 10.65 -10.88
C ASP A 246 12.34 11.77 -10.00
N LEU A 247 11.53 11.42 -8.99
CA LEU A 247 11.01 12.34 -7.99
C LEU A 247 11.97 12.55 -6.80
N ASP A 248 13.14 11.92 -6.81
CA ASP A 248 14.16 11.95 -5.73
C ASP A 248 13.56 11.66 -4.34
N VAL A 249 12.70 10.64 -4.27
CA VAL A 249 11.96 10.32 -3.06
C VAL A 249 12.87 9.53 -2.10
N PRO A 250 13.16 10.06 -0.90
CA PRO A 250 14.03 9.39 0.07
C PRO A 250 13.36 8.15 0.65
N VAL A 251 14.16 7.10 0.86
CA VAL A 251 13.72 5.85 1.52
C VAL A 251 14.57 5.59 2.76
N ARG A 252 13.93 5.14 3.84
CA ARG A 252 14.57 4.78 5.12
C ARG A 252 14.28 3.33 5.47
N LEU A 253 15.30 2.64 5.98
CA LEU A 253 15.17 1.28 6.49
C LEU A 253 14.64 1.32 7.93
N VAL A 254 13.79 0.36 8.26
CA VAL A 254 13.24 0.19 9.60
C VAL A 254 13.59 -1.22 10.11
N PRO A 255 14.34 -1.34 11.22
CA PRO A 255 14.61 -2.63 11.82
C PRO A 255 13.32 -3.32 12.29
N GLU A 256 13.28 -4.65 12.20
CA GLU A 256 12.09 -5.44 12.52
C GLU A 256 11.60 -5.22 13.97
N THR A 257 12.51 -4.99 14.92
CA THR A 257 12.17 -4.68 16.32
C THR A 257 11.32 -3.42 16.42
N PHE A 258 11.70 -2.35 15.71
CA PHE A 258 10.94 -1.10 15.69
C PHE A 258 9.63 -1.21 14.93
N LEU A 259 9.53 -2.13 13.96
CA LEU A 259 8.27 -2.40 13.27
C LEU A 259 7.25 -3.03 14.22
N VAL A 260 7.68 -4.01 15.03
CA VAL A 260 6.88 -4.60 16.12
C VAL A 260 6.47 -3.52 17.13
N ASP A 261 7.41 -2.68 17.56
CA ASP A 261 7.14 -1.57 18.47
C ASP A 261 6.16 -0.56 17.87
N GLY A 262 6.23 -0.28 16.57
CA GLY A 262 5.32 0.62 15.87
C GLY A 262 3.87 0.12 15.89
N VAL A 263 3.65 -1.17 15.64
CA VAL A 263 2.31 -1.79 15.76
C VAL A 263 1.82 -1.75 17.21
N ARG A 264 2.71 -2.05 18.17
CA ARG A 264 2.36 -2.00 19.60
C ARG A 264 2.03 -0.57 20.05
N ALA A 265 2.79 0.42 19.62
CA ALA A 265 2.61 1.82 19.99
C ALA A 265 1.28 2.38 19.49
N LEU A 266 0.86 2.04 18.26
CA LEU A 266 -0.48 2.36 17.75
C LEU A 266 -1.59 1.83 18.67
N PHE A 267 -1.45 0.62 19.20
CA PHE A 267 -2.44 0.05 20.12
C PHE A 267 -2.36 0.63 21.53
N VAL A 268 -1.16 0.74 22.09
CA VAL A 268 -0.94 1.16 23.48
C VAL A 268 -1.26 2.63 23.68
N HIS A 269 -0.82 3.50 22.77
CA HIS A 269 -0.95 4.94 22.90
C HIS A 269 -2.20 5.50 22.22
N GLU A 270 -2.61 4.92 21.08
CA GLU A 270 -3.69 5.49 20.26
C GLU A 270 -4.95 4.61 20.19
N ARG A 271 -4.92 3.39 20.77
CA ARG A 271 -6.02 2.40 20.70
C ARG A 271 -6.40 2.00 19.27
N LEU A 272 -5.41 2.01 18.37
CA LEU A 272 -5.57 1.65 16.98
C LEU A 272 -5.04 0.24 16.70
N VAL A 273 -5.76 -0.50 15.86
CA VAL A 273 -5.32 -1.80 15.33
C VAL A 273 -4.71 -1.56 13.95
N ALA A 274 -3.51 -2.10 13.73
CA ALA A 274 -2.81 -2.07 12.46
C ALA A 274 -2.11 -3.40 12.17
N GLU A 275 -1.95 -3.73 10.89
CA GLU A 275 -1.04 -4.79 10.46
C GLU A 275 0.42 -4.29 10.44
N GLY A 276 1.40 -5.17 10.23
CA GLY A 276 2.82 -4.79 10.24
C GLY A 276 3.15 -3.64 9.28
N ALA A 277 2.63 -3.71 8.06
CA ALA A 277 2.78 -2.64 7.07
C ALA A 277 2.11 -1.32 7.48
N GLY A 278 1.12 -1.35 8.37
CA GLY A 278 0.49 -0.17 8.95
C GLY A 278 1.28 0.43 10.12
N GLY A 279 2.12 -0.36 10.79
CA GLY A 279 2.94 0.07 11.92
C GLY A 279 4.32 0.60 11.56
N ILE A 280 4.85 0.30 10.38
CA ILE A 280 6.24 0.62 10.02
C ILE A 280 6.56 2.13 10.03
N ALA A 281 5.62 3.00 9.68
CA ALA A 281 5.84 4.46 9.73
C ALA A 281 6.02 4.97 11.17
N VAL A 282 5.30 4.36 12.12
CA VAL A 282 5.51 4.60 13.56
C VAL A 282 6.82 3.98 14.02
N GLY A 283 7.17 2.79 13.53
CA GLY A 283 8.48 2.17 13.79
C GLY A 283 9.65 3.05 13.34
N ALA A 284 9.56 3.65 12.16
CA ALA A 284 10.55 4.59 11.65
C ALA A 284 10.70 5.83 12.56
N LEU A 285 9.59 6.36 13.06
CA LEU A 285 9.59 7.45 14.05
C LEU A 285 10.32 7.03 15.33
N LEU A 286 9.97 5.88 15.90
CA LEU A 286 10.57 5.37 17.14
C LEU A 286 12.06 5.03 16.99
N ALA A 287 12.49 4.65 15.78
CA ALA A 287 13.88 4.38 15.46
C ALA A 287 14.74 5.66 15.25
N GLY A 288 14.14 6.86 15.30
CA GLY A 288 14.83 8.11 14.97
C GLY A 288 15.14 8.28 13.48
N ALA A 289 14.59 7.42 12.61
CA ALA A 289 14.84 7.47 11.16
C ALA A 289 14.22 8.71 10.49
N LEU A 290 13.41 9.47 11.23
CA LEU A 290 12.66 10.65 10.76
C LEU A 290 13.14 11.97 11.39
N ASP A 291 14.26 11.98 12.11
CA ASP A 291 14.76 13.15 12.85
C ASP A 291 15.09 14.36 11.97
N ALA A 292 15.50 14.11 10.73
CA ALA A 292 15.87 15.17 9.78
C ALA A 292 14.66 15.86 9.10
N TRP A 293 13.44 15.36 9.29
CA TRP A 293 12.25 15.85 8.59
C TRP A 293 11.42 16.79 9.45
N PRO A 294 10.77 17.82 8.88
CA PRO A 294 10.02 18.80 9.64
C PRO A 294 8.68 18.26 10.13
N ASP A 295 8.25 18.76 11.28
CA ASP A 295 6.91 18.57 11.80
C ASP A 295 5.90 19.52 11.12
N PRO A 296 4.59 19.16 11.09
CA PRO A 296 4.01 17.91 11.57
C PRO A 296 4.31 16.72 10.65
N LEU A 297 4.67 15.58 11.24
CA LEU A 297 4.85 14.31 10.53
C LEU A 297 3.51 13.61 10.37
N VAL A 298 3.08 13.40 9.12
CA VAL A 298 1.89 12.60 8.79
C VAL A 298 2.31 11.17 8.47
N LEU A 299 2.03 10.24 9.38
CA LEU A 299 2.32 8.83 9.22
C LEU A 299 1.10 8.11 8.62
N LEU A 300 1.30 7.42 7.50
CA LEU A 300 0.23 6.63 6.88
C LEU A 300 0.08 5.28 7.60
N VAL A 301 -1.07 5.07 8.25
CA VAL A 301 -1.44 3.76 8.84
C VAL A 301 -2.22 2.97 7.80
N THR A 302 -1.49 2.24 6.97
CA THR A 302 -1.96 1.77 5.65
C THR A 302 -3.00 0.66 5.66
N GLY A 303 -3.10 -0.13 6.74
CA GLY A 303 -4.08 -1.20 6.85
C GLY A 303 -4.10 -1.92 8.20
N ALA A 304 -5.17 -2.67 8.45
CA ALA A 304 -5.45 -3.36 9.71
C ALA A 304 -5.78 -4.85 9.52
N ASN A 305 -5.26 -5.45 8.45
CA ASN A 305 -5.64 -6.78 8.01
C ASN A 305 -4.80 -7.92 8.62
N ILE A 306 -4.52 -7.78 9.91
CA ILE A 306 -3.81 -8.74 10.75
C ILE A 306 -4.77 -9.76 11.38
N ASP A 307 -4.34 -11.02 11.53
CA ASP A 307 -5.11 -12.03 12.25
C ASP A 307 -4.98 -11.85 13.78
N ALA A 308 -6.00 -12.29 14.51
CA ALA A 308 -6.07 -12.09 15.96
C ALA A 308 -4.91 -12.75 16.74
N PRO A 309 -4.50 -14.00 16.43
CA PRO A 309 -3.31 -14.59 17.06
C PRO A 309 -2.02 -13.77 16.86
N THR A 310 -1.75 -13.33 15.64
CA THR A 310 -0.58 -12.50 15.33
C THR A 310 -0.65 -11.16 16.05
N PHE A 311 -1.81 -10.49 16.03
CA PHE A 311 -2.00 -9.23 16.74
C PHE A 311 -1.81 -9.38 18.25
N ALA A 312 -2.44 -10.38 18.86
CA ALA A 312 -2.33 -10.68 20.29
C ALA A 312 -0.88 -10.96 20.71
N ARG A 313 -0.14 -11.71 19.88
CA ARG A 313 1.29 -11.96 20.11
C ARG A 313 2.10 -10.66 20.09
N VAL A 314 1.85 -9.76 19.15
CA VAL A 314 2.58 -8.49 19.02
C VAL A 314 2.27 -7.55 20.18
N VAL A 315 0.99 -7.35 20.54
CA VAL A 315 0.62 -6.41 21.60
C VAL A 315 0.80 -6.98 23.01
N GLY A 316 0.86 -8.31 23.14
CA GLY A 316 1.10 -9.02 24.40
C GLY A 316 2.57 -9.18 24.77
N GLN A 317 3.50 -8.85 23.87
CA GLN A 317 4.92 -8.74 24.20
C GLN A 317 5.12 -7.49 25.07
N GLY A 318 5.24 -7.69 26.38
CA GLY A 318 5.42 -6.62 27.37
C GLY A 318 6.05 -7.15 28.64
#